data_AF-A0A964ZTA3-F1
#
_entry.id   AF-A0A964ZTA3-F1
#
_cell.length_a   1.000
_cell.length_b   1.000
_cell.length_c   1.000
_cell.angle_alpha   90.00
_cell.angle_beta   90.00
_cell.angle_gamma   90.00
#
_symmetry.space_group_name_H-M   'P 1'
#
loop_
_entity.id
_entity.type
_entity.pdbx_description
1 polymer ?
#
loop_
_entity_poly.entity_id
_entity_poly.type
_entity_poly.pdbx_seq_one_letter_code
_entity_poly.pdbx_strand_id
1 'polypeptide(L)'
;APFITKLNEIKNQNVALQRLRNITFHQSDSDQVIAYSKKEGDNLILIVVNLDPFKAIETMIHWDLSALGIEDNSFEVTDLLDKAKYNWSRDTFIRLDPSPSMGRVAHIARVKK
;
A
#
# COMPACT_ATOMS: atom_id res chain seq x y z
N ALA A 1 -4.17 10.77 19.79
CA ALA A 1 -4.94 10.18 18.67
C ALA A 1 -4.34 8.83 18.29
N PRO A 2 -5.03 7.70 18.50
CA PRO A 2 -4.45 6.35 18.32
C PRO A 2 -3.93 6.05 16.91
N PHE A 3 -4.60 6.55 15.86
CA PHE A 3 -4.21 6.29 14.47
C PHE A 3 -2.88 6.96 14.08
N ILE A 4 -2.68 8.21 14.49
CA ILE A 4 -1.42 8.93 14.23
C ILE A 4 -0.24 8.26 14.96
N THR A 5 -0.45 7.76 16.18
CA THR A 5 0.55 6.96 16.90
C THR A 5 0.94 5.72 16.09
N LYS A 6 -0.04 4.97 15.59
CA LYS A 6 0.19 3.79 14.75
C LYS A 6 0.97 4.11 13.47
N LEU A 7 0.62 5.19 12.78
CA LEU A 7 1.36 5.64 11.59
C LEU A 7 2.81 5.99 11.91
N ASN A 8 3.06 6.66 13.04
CA ASN A 8 4.41 6.98 13.48
C ASN A 8 5.22 5.73 13.84
N GLU A 9 4.61 4.74 14.48
CA GLU A 9 5.25 3.44 14.74
C GLU A 9 5.62 2.74 13.43
N ILE A 10 4.70 2.68 12.46
CA ILE A 10 4.95 2.12 11.14
C ILE A 10 6.12 2.84 10.45
N LYS A 11 6.15 4.17 10.46
CA LYS A 11 7.24 4.97 9.90
C LYS A 11 8.58 4.65 10.56
N ASN A 12 8.60 4.54 11.89
CA ASN A 12 9.84 4.29 12.65
C ASN A 12 10.39 2.88 12.41
N GLN A 13 9.52 1.90 12.17
CA GLN A 13 9.91 0.50 11.93
C GLN A 13 10.33 0.20 10.49
N ASN A 14 10.10 1.11 9.54
CA ASN A 14 10.33 0.88 8.11
C ASN A 14 11.20 1.99 7.52
N VAL A 15 12.48 1.70 7.32
CA VAL A 15 13.48 2.65 6.79
C VAL A 15 13.08 3.21 5.42
N ALA A 16 12.36 2.46 4.59
CA ALA A 16 11.87 2.93 3.30
C ALA A 16 10.93 4.12 3.42
N LEU A 17 10.17 4.23 4.51
CA LEU A 17 9.25 5.36 4.75
C LEU A 17 9.99 6.63 5.18
N GLN A 18 11.26 6.53 5.61
CA GLN A 18 12.07 7.63 6.11
C GLN A 18 12.93 8.30 5.03
N ARG A 19 12.95 7.77 3.81
CA ARG A 19 13.66 8.34 2.65
C ARG A 19 12.70 9.15 1.77
N LEU A 20 13.21 10.12 1.00
CA LEU A 20 12.37 10.95 0.13
C LEU A 20 12.44 10.56 -1.36
N ARG A 21 13.61 10.14 -1.84
CA ARG A 21 13.87 9.91 -3.28
C ARG A 21 13.63 8.48 -3.75
N ASN A 22 12.98 7.66 -2.93
CA ASN A 22 12.79 6.23 -3.17
C ASN A 22 11.33 5.86 -3.50
N ILE A 23 10.57 6.81 -4.01
CA ILE A 23 9.14 6.64 -4.34
C ILE A 23 8.97 6.26 -5.81
N THR A 24 8.09 5.30 -6.09
CA THR A 24 7.65 4.96 -7.44
C THR A 24 6.13 4.91 -7.46
N PHE A 25 5.49 5.58 -8.43
CA PHE A 25 4.04 5.53 -8.60
C PHE A 25 3.64 4.35 -9.48
N HIS A 26 2.49 3.78 -9.18
CA HIS A 26 1.91 2.65 -9.91
C HIS A 26 0.54 3.07 -10.46
N GLN A 27 0.16 2.47 -11.58
CA GLN A 27 -1.07 2.83 -12.25
C GLN A 27 -2.28 2.25 -11.48
N SER A 28 -3.36 3.02 -11.42
CA SER A 28 -4.68 2.59 -10.97
C SER A 28 -5.70 2.89 -12.07
N ASP A 29 -6.72 2.05 -12.18
CA ASP A 29 -7.86 2.30 -13.06
C ASP A 29 -8.78 3.44 -12.57
N SER A 30 -8.65 3.84 -11.31
CA SER A 30 -9.40 4.96 -10.72
C SER A 30 -8.49 6.16 -10.44
N ASP A 31 -8.92 7.35 -10.85
CA ASP A 31 -8.27 8.63 -10.55
C ASP A 31 -8.42 9.05 -9.07
N GLN A 32 -9.36 8.45 -8.35
CA GLN A 32 -9.58 8.64 -6.92
C GLN A 32 -8.71 7.72 -6.05
N VAL A 33 -7.87 6.87 -6.64
CA VAL A 33 -6.96 6.00 -5.91
C VAL A 33 -5.52 6.27 -6.35
N ILE A 34 -4.67 6.56 -5.37
CA ILE A 34 -3.23 6.67 -5.61
C ILE A 34 -2.52 5.43 -5.07
N ALA A 35 -1.69 4.82 -5.90
CA ALA A 35 -0.83 3.70 -5.53
C ALA A 35 0.64 4.07 -5.75
N TYR A 36 1.47 3.84 -4.74
CA TYR A 36 2.91 4.07 -4.83
C TYR A 36 3.67 3.13 -3.92
N SER A 37 4.93 2.87 -4.26
CA SER A 37 5.84 2.09 -3.44
C SER A 37 6.99 2.95 -2.92
N LYS A 38 7.55 2.52 -1.79
CA LYS A 38 8.82 3.01 -1.27
C LYS A 38 9.73 1.85 -0.94
N LYS A 39 10.98 1.90 -1.43
CA LYS A 39 11.96 0.82 -1.28
C LYS A 39 13.28 1.34 -0.71
N GLU A 40 13.85 0.63 0.26
CA GLU A 40 15.22 0.87 0.74
C GLU A 40 15.81 -0.48 1.17
N GLY A 41 16.81 -0.96 0.44
CA GLY A 41 17.33 -2.32 0.61
C GLY A 41 16.23 -3.38 0.47
N ASP A 42 16.05 -4.19 1.51
CA ASP A 42 15.02 -5.22 1.58
C ASP A 42 13.68 -4.72 2.13
N ASN A 43 13.60 -3.47 2.59
CA ASN A 43 12.35 -2.90 3.06
C ASN A 43 11.57 -2.33 1.88
N LEU A 44 10.52 -3.05 1.46
CA LEU A 44 9.60 -2.64 0.39
C LEU A 44 8.18 -2.46 0.95
N ILE A 45 7.66 -1.23 0.83
CA ILE A 45 6.32 -0.85 1.27
C ILE A 45 5.50 -0.42 0.05
N LEU A 46 4.32 -0.99 -0.09
CA LEU A 46 3.29 -0.59 -1.06
C LEU A 46 2.22 0.18 -0.31
N ILE A 47 1.83 1.33 -0.84
CA ILE A 47 0.82 2.20 -0.27
C ILE A 47 -0.27 2.41 -1.32
N VAL A 48 -1.53 2.20 -0.92
CA VAL A 48 -2.71 2.49 -1.74
C VAL A 48 -3.64 3.36 -0.90
N VAL A 49 -4.07 4.51 -1.41
CA VAL A 49 -4.91 5.46 -0.66
C VAL A 49 -6.11 5.87 -1.50
N ASN A 50 -7.29 5.86 -0.88
CA ASN A 50 -8.50 6.46 -1.42
C ASN A 50 -8.49 7.97 -1.14
N LEU A 51 -8.65 8.77 -2.20
CA LEU A 51 -8.68 10.23 -2.15
C LEU A 51 -10.09 10.78 -1.89
N ASP A 52 -11.14 9.98 -2.08
CA ASP A 52 -12.52 10.34 -1.74
C ASP A 52 -12.80 9.98 -0.26
N PRO A 53 -13.03 10.97 0.63
CA PRO A 53 -13.25 10.72 2.04
C PRO A 53 -14.66 10.19 2.36
N PHE A 54 -15.56 10.10 1.38
CA PHE A 54 -16.97 9.75 1.59
C PHE A 54 -17.36 8.44 0.90
N LYS A 55 -16.77 8.11 -0.25
CA LYS A 55 -17.18 6.96 -1.07
C LYS A 55 -16.23 5.80 -0.95
N ALA A 56 -16.81 4.60 -0.90
CA ALA A 56 -16.06 3.38 -1.12
C ALA A 56 -15.67 3.29 -2.60
N ILE A 57 -14.43 2.87 -2.85
CA ILE A 57 -13.89 2.72 -4.20
C ILE A 57 -13.31 1.32 -4.36
N GLU A 58 -13.61 0.74 -5.52
CA GLU A 58 -13.05 -0.51 -6.00
C GLU A 58 -12.28 -0.21 -7.28
N THR A 59 -11.06 -0.73 -7.37
CA THR A 59 -10.20 -0.51 -8.53
C THR A 59 -9.18 -1.63 -8.67
N MET A 60 -8.62 -1.77 -9.85
CA MET A 60 -7.39 -2.52 -10.06
C MET A 60 -6.18 -1.59 -9.90
N ILE A 61 -5.13 -2.12 -9.28
CA ILE A 61 -3.80 -1.52 -9.23
C ILE A 61 -2.87 -2.37 -10.09
N HIS A 62 -2.11 -1.72 -10.95
CA HIS A 62 -1.12 -2.33 -11.83
C HIS A 62 0.29 -2.04 -11.30
N TRP A 63 0.85 -3.01 -10.58
CA TRP A 63 2.18 -2.91 -10.00
C TRP A 63 3.26 -3.05 -11.07
N ASP A 64 4.23 -2.14 -11.06
CA ASP A 64 5.45 -2.27 -11.85
C ASP A 64 6.40 -3.24 -11.14
N LEU A 65 6.24 -4.53 -11.40
CA LEU A 65 7.04 -5.58 -10.75
C LEU A 65 8.56 -5.39 -10.97
N SER A 66 8.96 -4.82 -12.11
CA SER A 66 10.37 -4.52 -12.38
C SER A 66 10.90 -3.44 -11.44
N ALA A 67 10.17 -2.34 -11.28
CA ALA A 67 10.53 -1.29 -10.32
C ALA A 67 10.51 -1.79 -8.86
N LEU A 68 9.61 -2.72 -8.54
CA LEU A 68 9.56 -3.38 -7.24
C LEU A 68 10.72 -4.36 -7.02
N GLY A 69 11.34 -4.86 -8.10
CA GLY A 69 12.36 -5.92 -8.07
C GLY A 69 11.76 -7.25 -7.62
N ILE A 70 10.57 -7.57 -8.12
CA ILE A 70 9.86 -8.84 -7.91
C ILE A 70 9.83 -9.55 -9.26
N GLU A 71 10.37 -10.77 -9.30
CA GLU A 71 10.40 -11.59 -10.53
C GLU A 71 9.16 -12.48 -10.65
N ASP A 72 8.60 -12.89 -9.51
CA ASP A 72 7.42 -13.73 -9.46
C ASP A 72 6.15 -12.97 -9.86
N ASN A 73 5.20 -13.68 -10.46
CA ASN A 73 3.89 -13.12 -10.81
C ASN A 73 2.98 -12.87 -9.60
N SER A 74 3.38 -13.34 -8.42
CA SER A 74 2.67 -13.16 -7.15
C SER A 74 3.64 -12.97 -6.00
N PHE A 75 3.24 -12.17 -5.01
CA PHE A 75 4.05 -11.87 -3.83
C PHE A 75 3.18 -11.71 -2.59
N GLU A 76 3.69 -12.16 -1.46
CA GLU A 76 3.02 -12.02 -0.18
C GLU A 76 3.22 -10.61 0.38
N VAL A 77 2.14 -10.01 0.91
CA VAL A 77 2.20 -8.76 1.66
C VAL A 77 1.52 -8.88 3.01
N THR A 78 1.97 -8.07 3.96
CA THR A 78 1.30 -7.85 5.24
C THR A 78 0.90 -6.37 5.35
N ASP A 79 -0.39 -6.09 5.50
CA ASP A 79 -0.86 -4.74 5.79
C ASP A 79 -0.48 -4.36 7.22
N LEU A 80 0.24 -3.26 7.37
CA LEU A 80 0.74 -2.79 8.64
C LEU A 80 -0.35 -2.13 9.49
N LEU A 81 -1.47 -1.72 8.89
CA LEU A 81 -2.63 -1.10 9.55
C LEU A 81 -3.53 -2.11 10.26
N ASP A 82 -3.66 -3.35 9.80
CA ASP A 82 -4.52 -4.35 10.44
C ASP A 82 -3.88 -5.74 10.58
N LYS A 83 -2.64 -5.90 10.10
CA LYS A 83 -1.86 -7.15 10.08
C LYS A 83 -2.46 -8.25 9.21
N ALA A 84 -3.44 -7.92 8.37
CA ALA A 84 -3.95 -8.84 7.36
C ALA A 84 -2.84 -9.20 6.37
N LYS A 85 -2.84 -10.46 5.94
CA LYS A 85 -1.91 -10.97 4.93
C LYS A 85 -2.65 -11.21 3.63
N TYR A 86 -2.04 -10.82 2.53
CA TYR A 86 -2.58 -11.00 1.19
C TYR A 86 -1.51 -11.61 0.29
N ASN A 87 -1.95 -12.37 -0.71
CA ASN A 87 -1.12 -12.71 -1.85
C ASN A 87 -1.57 -11.84 -3.01
N TRP A 88 -0.72 -10.90 -3.42
CA TRP A 88 -0.98 -9.99 -4.53
C TRP A 88 -0.24 -10.46 -5.77
N SER A 89 -0.67 -9.97 -6.93
CA SER A 89 -0.03 -10.20 -8.22
C SER A 89 0.20 -8.86 -8.91
N ARG A 90 0.72 -8.87 -10.13
CA ARG A 90 0.88 -7.65 -10.95
C ARG A 90 -0.38 -6.78 -10.95
N ASP A 91 -1.54 -7.40 -11.13
CA ASP A 91 -2.84 -6.73 -11.23
C ASP A 91 -3.66 -7.09 -9.99
N THR A 92 -3.77 -6.15 -9.06
CA THR A 92 -4.39 -6.38 -7.74
C THR A 92 -5.70 -5.63 -7.63
N PHE A 93 -6.79 -6.35 -7.37
CA PHE A 93 -8.06 -5.75 -7.00
C PHE A 93 -8.00 -5.22 -5.56
N ILE A 94 -8.40 -3.96 -5.36
CA ILE A 94 -8.44 -3.30 -4.06
C ILE A 94 -9.83 -2.68 -3.86
N ARG A 95 -10.36 -2.83 -2.63
CA ARG A 95 -11.52 -2.08 -2.13
C ARG A 95 -11.11 -1.26 -0.91
N LEU A 96 -11.33 0.04 -0.97
CA LEU A 96 -11.15 0.98 0.15
C LEU A 96 -12.48 1.62 0.49
N ASP A 97 -12.84 1.61 1.77
CA ASP A 97 -14.15 2.02 2.26
C ASP A 97 -13.98 2.95 3.48
N PRO A 98 -14.22 4.26 3.34
CA PRO A 98 -14.03 5.24 4.41
C PRO A 98 -15.16 5.21 5.45
N SER A 99 -16.21 4.40 5.26
CA SER A 99 -17.35 4.35 6.18
C SER A 99 -16.92 3.96 7.61
N PRO A 100 -17.63 4.43 8.66
CA PRO A 100 -17.28 4.07 10.03
C PRO A 100 -17.29 2.57 10.34
N SER A 101 -18.01 1.77 9.55
CA SER A 101 -18.07 0.31 9.70
C SER A 101 -16.82 -0.41 9.17
N MET A 102 -16.17 0.14 8.13
CA MET A 102 -14.94 -0.45 7.55
C MET A 102 -13.68 0.30 7.96
N GLY A 103 -13.71 1.65 7.97
CA GLY A 103 -12.61 2.52 8.36
C GLY A 103 -11.33 2.36 7.54
N ARG A 104 -11.41 1.73 6.36
CA ARG A 104 -10.26 1.33 5.55
C ARG A 104 -10.05 2.31 4.41
N VAL A 105 -9.37 3.41 4.73
CA VAL A 105 -9.06 4.50 3.77
C VAL A 105 -7.77 4.26 2.99
N ALA A 106 -6.91 3.34 3.45
CA ALA A 106 -5.64 3.03 2.83
C ALA A 106 -5.18 1.60 3.14
N HIS A 107 -4.28 1.09 2.32
CA HIS A 107 -3.40 -0.04 2.61
C HIS A 107 -1.97 0.47 2.80
N ILE A 108 -1.28 -0.01 3.85
CA ILE A 108 0.18 0.17 3.99
C ILE A 108 0.79 -1.23 4.09
N ALA A 109 1.11 -1.82 2.95
CA ALA A 109 1.49 -3.21 2.82
C ALA A 109 3.01 -3.38 2.74
N ARG A 110 3.59 -4.17 3.64
CA ARG A 110 4.99 -4.58 3.54
C ARG A 110 5.09 -5.88 2.73
N VAL A 111 5.91 -5.88 1.70
CA VAL A 111 6.21 -7.08 0.91
C VAL A 111 7.10 -8.01 1.73
N LYS A 112 6.75 -9.29 1.75
CA LYS A 112 7.58 -10.36 2.30
C LYS A 112 8.50 -10.86 1.19
N LYS A 113 9.80 -10.67 1.37
CA LYS A 113 10.82 -11.36 0.59
C LYS A 113 11.00 -12.77 1.12
#